data_AF-A0A2N2MRG5-F1
#
_entry.id   AF-A0A2N2MRG5-F1
#
_cell.length_a   1.000
_cell.length_b   1.000
_cell.length_c   1.000
_cell.angle_alpha   90.00
_cell.angle_beta   90.00
_cell.angle_gamma   90.00
#
_symmetry.space_group_name_H-M   'P 1'
#
loop_
_entity.id
_entity.type
_entity.pdbx_description
1 polymer ?
#
loop_
_entity_poly.entity_id
_entity_poly.type
_entity_poly.pdbx_seq_one_letter_code
_entity_poly.pdbx_strand_id
1 'polypeptide(L)'
;NLFFTFFGMDAITKKKVKKIKVATVGNPAMGIPTLIGALPGMSAMATMMMQKKMDALDIPAIDEFIEMISGAGGKLYACKASVDMFGLKKEDFMDEVLDIITVGDFYELAAGGQIIFT
;
A
#
# COMPACT_ATOMS: atom_id res chain seq x y z
N ASN A 1 -6.59 -10.85 8.29
CA ASN A 1 -7.25 -10.32 7.08
C ASN A 1 -6.77 -8.89 6.87
N LEU A 2 -6.32 -8.52 5.67
CA LEU A 2 -6.00 -7.14 5.30
C LEU A 2 -6.93 -6.69 4.18
N PHE A 3 -7.48 -5.49 4.33
CA PHE A 3 -8.44 -4.90 3.40
C PHE A 3 -7.88 -3.60 2.84
N PHE A 4 -7.49 -3.62 1.58
CA PHE A 4 -6.89 -2.48 0.90
C PHE A 4 -7.98 -1.63 0.26
N THR A 5 -8.05 -0.36 0.64
CA THR A 5 -9.04 0.60 0.16
C THR A 5 -8.39 1.94 -0.16
N PHE A 6 -9.04 2.75 -1.01
CA PHE A 6 -8.55 4.04 -1.47
C PHE A 6 -7.07 3.98 -1.90
N PHE A 7 -6.23 4.87 -1.37
CA PHE A 7 -4.82 4.96 -1.71
C PHE A 7 -4.00 3.75 -1.25
N GLY A 8 -4.48 2.99 -0.27
CA GLY A 8 -3.83 1.76 0.18
C GLY A 8 -3.75 0.69 -0.92
N MET A 9 -4.64 0.74 -1.92
CA MET A 9 -4.61 -0.21 -3.04
C MET A 9 -3.36 -0.10 -3.92
N ASP A 10 -2.63 1.01 -3.85
CA ASP A 10 -1.37 1.15 -4.57
C ASP A 10 -0.34 0.10 -4.13
N ALA A 11 -0.41 -0.36 -2.87
CA ALA A 11 0.44 -1.42 -2.31
C ALA A 11 0.16 -2.81 -2.90
N ILE A 12 -1.00 -3.03 -3.52
CA ILE A 12 -1.38 -4.32 -4.12
C ILE A 12 -1.61 -4.24 -5.63
N THR A 13 -1.43 -3.06 -6.24
CA THR A 13 -1.61 -2.88 -7.68
C THR A 13 -0.29 -3.11 -8.41
N LYS A 14 -0.24 -4.11 -9.31
CA LYS A 14 0.99 -4.55 -10.01
C LYS A 14 1.77 -3.41 -10.67
N LYS A 15 1.06 -2.45 -11.29
CA LYS A 15 1.66 -1.30 -11.98
C LYS A 15 2.27 -0.25 -11.04
N LYS A 16 1.87 -0.25 -9.75
CA LYS A 16 2.17 0.81 -8.79
C LYS A 16 3.03 0.35 -7.62
N VAL A 17 2.91 -0.89 -7.15
CA VAL A 17 3.55 -1.38 -5.91
C VAL A 17 5.06 -1.11 -5.87
N LYS A 18 5.77 -1.31 -6.99
CA LYS A 18 7.22 -1.03 -7.13
C LYS A 18 7.60 0.45 -7.34
N LYS A 19 6.61 1.34 -7.40
CA LYS A 19 6.76 2.76 -7.76
C LYS A 19 6.16 3.70 -6.73
N ILE A 20 5.75 3.19 -5.57
CA ILE A 20 5.27 4.01 -4.47
C ILE A 20 6.41 4.94 -4.03
N LYS A 21 6.08 6.21 -3.82
CA LYS A 21 7.04 7.24 -3.47
C LYS A 21 6.73 7.86 -2.13
N VAL A 22 7.78 8.31 -1.46
CA VAL A 22 7.68 9.15 -0.28
C VAL A 22 7.02 10.47 -0.66
N ALA A 23 5.95 10.82 0.05
CA ALA A 23 5.32 12.13 -0.05
C ALA A 23 6.21 13.18 0.63
N THR A 24 6.82 14.07 -0.15
CA THR A 24 7.67 15.17 0.34
C THR A 24 6.89 16.45 0.62
N VAL A 25 5.66 16.55 0.12
CA VAL A 25 4.73 17.66 0.33
C VAL A 25 3.52 17.13 1.09
N GLY A 26 3.04 17.91 2.07
CA GLY A 26 1.90 17.48 2.89
C GLY A 26 2.24 16.36 3.88
N ASN A 27 3.53 16.07 4.10
CA ASN A 27 4.02 15.11 5.08
C ASN A 27 4.82 15.83 6.18
N PRO A 28 4.19 16.20 7.31
CA PRO A 28 4.87 16.88 8.41
C PRO A 28 6.03 16.08 9.01
N ALA A 29 5.98 14.74 8.93
CA ALA A 29 7.00 13.87 9.51
C ALA A 29 8.35 13.94 8.78
N MET A 30 8.38 14.44 7.54
CA MET A 30 9.65 14.66 6.81
C MET A 30 10.49 15.78 7.42
N GLY A 31 9.88 16.70 8.18
CA GLY A 31 10.58 17.85 8.76
C GLY A 31 11.16 18.83 7.72
N ILE A 32 10.75 18.73 6.45
CA ILE A 32 11.19 19.63 5.38
C ILE A 32 10.14 20.71 5.10
N PRO A 33 10.53 21.97 4.89
CA PRO A 33 9.62 23.01 4.44
C PRO A 33 8.90 22.62 3.15
N THR A 34 7.60 22.89 3.06
CA THR A 34 6.76 22.55 1.89
C THR A 34 7.34 23.04 0.57
N LEU A 35 7.88 24.27 0.54
CA LEU A 35 8.47 24.85 -0.67
C LEU A 35 9.66 24.04 -1.18
N ILE A 36 10.48 23.51 -0.26
CA ILE A 36 11.60 22.62 -0.61
C ILE A 36 11.06 21.27 -1.07
N GLY A 37 10.10 20.69 -0.35
CA GLY A 37 9.49 19.41 -0.70
C GLY A 37 8.80 19.39 -2.07
N ALA A 38 8.36 20.57 -2.55
CA ALA A 38 7.71 20.76 -3.85
C ALA A 38 8.68 20.89 -5.03
N LEU A 39 9.99 20.99 -4.79
CA LEU A 39 10.98 21.06 -5.87
C LEU A 39 10.91 19.78 -6.74
N PRO A 40 10.99 19.91 -8.08
CA PRO A 40 10.95 18.76 -8.97
C PRO A 40 12.01 17.71 -8.59
N GLY A 41 11.58 16.45 -8.46
CA GLY A 41 12.48 15.34 -8.14
C GLY A 41 12.72 15.08 -6.64
N MET A 42 12.29 15.96 -5.73
CA MET A 42 12.49 15.75 -4.28
C MET A 42 11.85 14.46 -3.77
N SER A 43 10.63 14.15 -4.22
CA SER A 43 9.97 12.89 -3.87
C SER A 43 10.77 11.66 -4.35
N ALA A 44 11.35 11.72 -5.56
CA ALA A 44 12.18 10.64 -6.06
C ALA A 44 13.50 10.49 -5.28
N MET A 45 14.14 11.61 -4.93
CA MET A 45 15.34 11.62 -4.09
C MET A 45 15.05 11.01 -2.71
N ALA A 46 14.00 11.49 -2.03
CA ALA A 46 13.62 10.98 -0.71
C ALA A 46 13.29 9.49 -0.75
N THR A 47 12.59 9.04 -1.80
CA THR A 47 12.29 7.62 -2.01
C THR A 47 13.55 6.79 -2.20
N MET A 48 14.50 7.26 -3.02
CA MET A 48 15.77 6.56 -3.24
C MET A 48 16.61 6.48 -1.96
N MET A 49 16.65 7.56 -1.18
CA MET A 49 17.33 7.57 0.13
C MET A 49 16.67 6.59 1.11
N MET A 50 15.34 6.55 1.16
CA MET A 50 14.60 5.63 2.03
C MET A 50 14.84 4.17 1.62
N GLN A 51 14.76 3.85 0.32
CA GLN A 51 15.02 2.50 -0.17
C GLN A 51 16.44 2.05 0.17
N LYS A 52 17.45 2.90 -0.05
CA LYS A 52 18.85 2.58 0.32
C LYS A 52 19.02 2.30 1.82
N LYS A 53 18.25 2.97 2.67
CA LYS A 53 18.27 2.72 4.13
C LYS A 53 17.53 1.44 4.49
N MET A 54 16.42 1.14 3.82
CA MET A 54 15.71 -0.14 3.98
C MET A 54 16.60 -1.30 3.58
N ASP A 55 17.26 -1.22 2.41
CA ASP A 55 18.19 -2.24 1.92
C ASP A 55 19.37 -2.45 2.91
N ALA A 56 19.92 -1.36 3.47
CA ALA A 56 21.01 -1.44 4.45
C ALA A 56 20.59 -2.04 5.80
N LEU A 57 19.29 -2.13 6.07
CA LEU A 57 18.70 -2.72 7.27
C LEU A 57 18.04 -4.08 6.98
N ASP A 58 18.25 -4.64 5.79
CA ASP A 58 17.62 -5.87 5.32
C ASP A 58 16.08 -5.85 5.43
N ILE A 59 15.48 -4.67 5.20
CA ILE A 59 14.03 -4.48 5.17
C ILE A 59 13.51 -4.75 3.75
N PRO A 60 12.58 -5.69 3.57
CA PRO A 60 12.10 -6.06 2.24
C PRO A 60 11.28 -4.95 1.58
N ALA A 61 11.14 -5.05 0.26
CA ALA A 61 10.30 -4.14 -0.52
C ALA A 61 8.80 -4.40 -0.25
N ILE A 62 7.94 -3.47 -0.67
CA ILE A 62 6.50 -3.53 -0.39
C ILE A 62 5.86 -4.79 -1.00
N ASP A 63 6.20 -5.12 -2.24
CA ASP A 63 5.69 -6.32 -2.92
C ASP A 63 6.14 -7.60 -2.22
N GLU A 64 7.41 -7.68 -1.83
CA GLU A 64 7.93 -8.80 -1.05
C GLU A 64 7.23 -8.93 0.31
N PHE A 65 6.97 -7.81 1.00
CA PHE A 65 6.18 -7.84 2.23
C PHE A 65 4.76 -8.38 2.00
N ILE A 66 4.11 -8.03 0.89
CA ILE A 66 2.78 -8.55 0.53
C ILE A 66 2.83 -10.06 0.32
N GLU A 67 3.84 -10.56 -0.41
CA GLU A 67 4.09 -11.98 -0.62
C GLU A 67 4.34 -12.72 0.71
N MET A 68 5.17 -12.15 1.59
CA MET A 68 5.46 -12.71 2.92
C MET A 68 4.20 -12.80 3.79
N ILE A 69 3.37 -11.76 3.81
CA ILE A 69 2.11 -11.77 4.58
C ILE A 69 1.19 -12.88 4.06
N SER A 70 1.06 -13.01 2.74
CA SER A 70 0.27 -14.07 2.11
C SER A 70 0.82 -15.46 2.47
N GLY A 71 2.13 -15.67 2.34
CA GLY A 71 2.82 -16.92 2.68
C GLY A 71 2.70 -17.31 4.15
N ALA A 72 2.57 -16.34 5.05
CA ALA A 72 2.31 -16.55 6.48
C ALA A 72 0.83 -16.88 6.80
N GLY A 73 -0.04 -17.01 5.80
CA GLY A 73 -1.46 -17.28 5.96
C GLY A 73 -2.34 -16.03 6.06
N GLY A 74 -1.78 -14.85 5.83
CA GLY A 74 -2.51 -13.59 5.76
C GLY A 74 -3.41 -13.55 4.53
N LYS A 75 -4.68 -13.23 4.72
CA LYS A 75 -5.66 -13.10 3.63
C LYS A 75 -5.80 -11.64 3.20
N LEU A 76 -5.60 -11.36 1.91
CA LEU A 76 -5.58 -10.02 1.34
C LEU A 76 -6.79 -9.78 0.44
N TYR A 77 -7.45 -8.64 0.60
CA TYR A 77 -8.67 -8.29 -0.13
C TYR A 77 -8.64 -6.85 -0.64
N ALA A 78 -9.24 -6.61 -1.80
CA ALA A 78 -9.41 -5.27 -2.35
C ALA A 78 -10.85 -4.77 -2.12
N CYS A 79 -10.99 -3.48 -1.80
CA CYS A 79 -12.29 -2.85 -1.58
C CYS A 79 -13.04 -2.63 -2.90
N LYS A 80 -14.25 -3.20 -2.99
CA LYS A 80 -15.12 -3.10 -4.17
C LYS A 80 -15.40 -1.64 -4.58
N ALA A 81 -15.75 -0.78 -3.64
CA ALA A 81 -16.04 0.62 -3.95
C ALA A 81 -14.80 1.37 -4.51
N SER A 82 -13.61 1.08 -3.98
CA SER A 82 -12.37 1.69 -4.47
C SER A 82 -11.96 1.16 -5.84
N VAL A 83 -12.14 -0.14 -6.08
CA VAL A 83 -11.94 -0.77 -7.39
C VAL A 83 -12.80 -0.09 -8.44
N ASP A 84 -14.09 0.07 -8.16
CA ASP A 84 -15.04 0.66 -9.10
C ASP A 84 -14.72 2.15 -9.36
N MET A 85 -14.40 2.90 -8.31
CA MET A 85 -14.06 4.33 -8.40
C MET A 85 -12.80 4.59 -9.23
N PHE A 86 -11.79 3.74 -9.14
CA PHE A 86 -10.55 3.90 -9.90
C PHE A 86 -10.52 3.11 -11.22
N GLY A 87 -11.61 2.41 -11.57
CA GLY A 87 -11.71 1.63 -12.80
C GLY A 87 -10.72 0.46 -12.87
N LEU A 88 -10.42 -0.16 -11.73
CA LEU A 88 -9.49 -1.30 -11.64
C LEU A 88 -10.23 -2.62 -11.85
N LYS A 89 -9.47 -3.67 -12.17
CA LYS A 89 -9.96 -5.04 -12.28
C LYS A 89 -9.11 -5.99 -11.45
N LYS A 90 -9.64 -7.19 -11.22
CA LYS A 90 -8.95 -8.25 -10.46
C LYS A 90 -7.53 -8.52 -10.98
N GLU A 91 -7.38 -8.52 -12.30
CA GLU A 91 -6.11 -8.73 -13.03
C GLU A 91 -5.06 -7.63 -12.82
N ASP A 92 -5.45 -6.43 -12.39
CA ASP A 92 -4.52 -5.34 -12.08
C ASP A 92 -3.79 -5.55 -10.74
N PHE A 93 -4.31 -6.43 -9.88
CA PHE A 93 -3.77 -6.70 -8.55
C PHE A 93 -2.73 -7.82 -8.53
N MET A 94 -1.88 -7.80 -7.51
CA MET A 94 -0.96 -8.89 -7.16
C MET A 94 -1.73 -10.21 -6.97
N ASP A 95 -1.07 -11.34 -7.26
CA ASP A 95 -1.72 -12.66 -7.31
C ASP A 95 -2.15 -13.13 -5.91
N GLU A 96 -1.53 -12.58 -4.87
CA GLU A 96 -1.82 -12.80 -3.44
C GLU A 96 -3.16 -12.20 -3.01
N VAL A 97 -3.71 -11.26 -3.78
CA VAL A 97 -5.04 -10.72 -3.48
C VAL A 97 -6.06 -11.82 -3.77
N LEU A 98 -6.86 -12.20 -2.77
CA LEU A 98 -7.81 -13.31 -2.91
C LEU A 98 -9.07 -12.87 -3.66
N ASP A 99 -9.67 -11.76 -3.27
CA ASP A 99 -10.92 -11.30 -3.88
C ASP A 99 -11.14 -9.79 -3.75
N ILE A 100 -12.14 -9.29 -4.47
CA ILE A 100 -12.68 -7.94 -4.37
C ILE A 100 -13.98 -8.02 -3.59
N ILE A 101 -14.00 -7.46 -2.38
CA ILE A 101 -15.11 -7.62 -1.45
C ILE A 101 -15.64 -6.25 -0.98
N THR A 102 -16.85 -6.25 -0.42
CA THR A 102 -17.42 -5.07 0.22
C THR A 102 -16.88 -4.89 1.64
N VAL A 103 -17.12 -3.71 2.22
CA VAL A 103 -16.83 -3.49 3.64
C VAL A 103 -17.65 -4.43 4.53
N GLY A 104 -18.89 -4.76 4.15
CA GLY A 104 -19.75 -5.69 4.91
C GLY A 104 -19.11 -7.08 5.01
N ASP A 105 -18.69 -7.63 3.87
CA ASP A 105 -18.00 -8.92 3.81
C ASP A 105 -16.73 -8.93 4.67
N PHE A 106 -15.95 -7.82 4.66
CA PHE A 106 -14.76 -7.72 5.49
C PHE A 106 -15.08 -7.72 6.99
N TYR A 107 -16.15 -7.03 7.41
CA TYR A 107 -16.58 -7.03 8.80
C TYR A 107 -17.04 -8.42 9.26
N GLU A 108 -17.72 -9.17 8.39
CA GLU A 108 -18.07 -10.57 8.66
C GLU A 108 -16.81 -11.45 8.81
N LEU A 109 -15.83 -11.28 7.92
CA LEU A 109 -14.54 -11.99 8.01
C LEU A 109 -13.72 -11.61 9.25
N ALA A 110 -13.93 -10.41 9.79
CA ALA A 110 -13.27 -9.91 11.00
C ALA A 110 -14.07 -10.16 12.28
N ALA A 111 -15.25 -10.81 12.19
CA ALA A 111 -16.11 -11.08 13.33
C ALA A 111 -15.37 -11.88 14.41
N GLY A 112 -15.49 -11.43 15.67
CA GLY A 112 -14.77 -12.01 16.81
C GLY A 112 -13.29 -11.61 16.92
N GLY A 113 -12.77 -10.81 15.98
CA GLY A 113 -11.43 -10.23 16.02
C GLY A 113 -11.41 -8.76 16.43
N GLN A 114 -10.23 -8.16 16.35
CA GLN A 114 -10.04 -6.72 16.47
C GLN A 114 -9.90 -6.09 15.09
N ILE A 115 -10.57 -4.96 14.89
CA ILE A 115 -10.50 -4.19 13.65
C ILE A 115 -9.67 -2.93 13.92
N ILE A 116 -8.63 -2.74 13.12
CA ILE A 116 -7.77 -1.56 13.15
C ILE A 116 -7.80 -0.93 11.75
N PHE A 117 -7.94 0.38 11.69
CA PHE A 117 -7.86 1.17 10.46
C PHE A 117 -6.62 2.07 10.53
N THR A 118 -5.82 2.06 9.47
CA THR A 118 -4.54 2.79 9.35
C THR A 118 -4.49 3.63 8.09
#